data_AF-A0A182ETJ2-F1
#
_entry.id   AF-A0A182ETJ2-F1
#
_cell.length_a   1.000
_cell.length_b   1.000
_cell.length_c   1.000
_cell.angle_alpha   90.00
_cell.angle_beta   90.00
_cell.angle_gamma   90.00
#
_symmetry.space_group_name_H-M   'P 1'
#
loop_
_entity.id
_entity.type
_entity.pdbx_description
1 polymer ?
#
loop_
_entity_poly.entity_id
_entity_poly.type
_entity_poly.pdbx_seq_one_letter_code
_entity_poly.pdbx_strand_id
1 'polypeptide(L)'
;MISSKSNRTIASALAVLRGFFPASGQEVWLGNEQWQPIPFQIATTNAMLKPTSFDCLKYELETEKENEMLVRNINKKYANFFEFLANVTGFKKVDFKKAASLYNIQREIDHNMTQPAWVYQTWSQFDNETTIDIIKNLKRIYRISKFNSSQKARLRGGLLMEDWISRAKNVSLGLPVTPRKIKLHSA
;
A
#
# COMPACT_ATOMS: atom_id res chain seq x y z
N MET A 1 -11.95 -14.89 -6.92
CA MET A 1 -11.13 -13.74 -6.45
C MET A 1 -11.75 -13.20 -5.17
N ILE A 2 -10.95 -12.62 -4.28
CA ILE A 2 -11.42 -11.82 -3.13
C ILE A 2 -10.80 -10.42 -3.19
N SER A 3 -11.60 -9.38 -2.98
CA SER A 3 -11.17 -7.98 -3.00
C SER A 3 -11.37 -7.33 -1.65
N SER A 4 -10.49 -6.39 -1.29
CA SER A 4 -10.74 -5.49 -0.16
C SER A 4 -11.94 -4.58 -0.45
N LYS A 5 -12.61 -4.08 0.59
CA LYS A 5 -13.75 -3.15 0.47
C LYS A 5 -13.27 -1.73 0.17
N SER A 6 -12.79 -1.50 -1.05
CA SER A 6 -12.43 -0.17 -1.57
C SER A 6 -12.77 -0.07 -3.06
N ASN A 7 -13.34 1.06 -3.48
CA ASN A 7 -13.72 1.24 -4.88
C ASN A 7 -12.56 0.99 -5.86
N ARG A 8 -11.34 1.45 -5.52
CA ARG A 8 -10.16 1.24 -6.38
C ARG A 8 -9.82 -0.24 -6.53
N THR A 9 -9.92 -1.05 -5.47
CA THR A 9 -9.53 -2.46 -5.50
C THR A 9 -10.59 -3.32 -6.15
N ILE A 10 -11.86 -2.94 -6.00
CA ILE A 10 -13.00 -3.51 -6.72
C ILE A 10 -12.88 -3.23 -8.21
N ALA A 11 -12.62 -1.98 -8.60
CA ALA A 11 -12.44 -1.61 -10.01
C ALA A 11 -11.23 -2.33 -10.63
N SER A 12 -10.09 -2.39 -9.92
CA SER A 12 -8.92 -3.14 -10.37
C SER A 12 -9.20 -4.65 -10.48
N ALA A 13 -9.93 -5.24 -9.52
CA ALA A 13 -10.35 -6.63 -9.56
C ALA A 13 -11.16 -6.93 -10.84
N LEU A 14 -12.17 -6.10 -11.13
CA LEU A 14 -12.99 -6.23 -12.34
C LEU A 14 -12.17 -6.07 -13.62
N ALA A 15 -11.24 -5.11 -13.67
CA ALA A 15 -10.35 -4.91 -14.81
C ALA A 15 -9.44 -6.12 -15.06
N VAL A 16 -8.85 -6.69 -14.00
CA VAL A 16 -8.06 -7.92 -14.08
C VAL A 16 -8.91 -9.10 -14.57
N LEU A 17 -10.11 -9.28 -14.03
CA LEU A 17 -11.01 -10.36 -14.43
C LEU A 17 -11.42 -10.26 -15.90
N ARG A 18 -11.72 -9.04 -16.39
CA ARG A 18 -12.01 -8.79 -17.80
C ARG A 18 -10.86 -9.21 -18.71
N GLY A 19 -9.62 -8.91 -18.34
CA GLY A 19 -8.43 -9.26 -19.14
C GLY A 19 -8.04 -10.73 -19.05
N PHE A 20 -8.18 -11.36 -17.87
CA PHE A 20 -7.78 -12.75 -17.65
C PHE A 20 -8.75 -13.77 -18.25
N PHE A 21 -10.03 -13.39 -18.36
CA PHE A 21 -11.10 -14.29 -18.76
C PHE A 21 -12.03 -13.60 -19.77
N PRO A 22 -11.51 -13.25 -20.96
CA PRO A 22 -12.35 -12.71 -22.02
C PRO A 22 -13.46 -13.72 -22.37
N ALA A 23 -14.67 -13.22 -22.63
CA ALA A 23 -15.77 -14.06 -23.09
C ALA A 23 -15.43 -14.68 -24.44
N SER A 24 -15.69 -15.99 -24.58
CA SER A 24 -15.45 -16.71 -25.84
C SER A 24 -16.50 -17.81 -26.06
N GLY A 25 -16.75 -18.16 -27.33
CA GLY A 25 -17.73 -19.18 -27.70
C GLY A 25 -19.11 -18.89 -27.10
N GLN A 26 -19.61 -19.83 -26.30
CA GLN A 26 -20.94 -19.74 -25.67
C GLN A 26 -21.03 -18.71 -24.53
N GLU A 27 -19.91 -18.23 -24.00
CA GLU A 27 -19.89 -17.21 -22.94
C GLU A 27 -20.09 -15.78 -23.48
N VAL A 28 -20.03 -15.61 -24.81
CA VAL A 28 -20.29 -14.31 -25.46
C VAL A 28 -21.78 -14.02 -25.43
N TRP A 29 -22.18 -13.16 -24.50
CA TRP A 29 -23.58 -12.80 -24.28
C TRP A 29 -23.90 -11.36 -24.73
N LEU A 30 -22.87 -10.52 -24.93
CA LEU A 30 -23.00 -9.13 -25.37
C LEU A 30 -22.31 -8.94 -26.74
N GLY A 31 -23.06 -8.43 -27.71
CA GLY A 31 -22.55 -8.22 -29.07
C GLY A 31 -21.37 -7.24 -29.11
N ASN A 32 -20.32 -7.58 -29.86
CA ASN A 32 -19.08 -6.81 -30.00
C ASN A 32 -18.27 -6.59 -28.72
N GLU A 33 -18.56 -7.32 -27.64
CA GLU A 33 -17.83 -7.22 -26.37
C GLU A 33 -17.34 -8.59 -25.89
N GLN A 34 -16.05 -8.72 -25.63
CA GLN A 34 -15.44 -9.93 -25.05
C GLN A 34 -15.50 -9.92 -23.52
N TRP A 35 -16.57 -9.40 -22.95
CA TRP A 35 -16.75 -9.29 -21.50
C TRP A 35 -17.75 -10.32 -20.97
N GLN A 36 -17.44 -10.91 -19.83
CA GLN A 36 -18.35 -11.77 -19.08
C GLN A 36 -18.38 -11.40 -17.59
N PRO A 37 -19.52 -11.55 -16.90
CA PRO A 37 -19.60 -11.35 -15.46
C PRO A 37 -18.89 -12.49 -14.74
N ILE A 38 -17.87 -12.16 -13.94
CA ILE A 38 -17.14 -13.14 -13.13
C ILE A 38 -17.34 -12.83 -11.66
N PRO A 39 -17.90 -13.76 -10.87
CA PRO A 39 -18.16 -13.50 -9.46
C PRO A 39 -16.85 -13.39 -8.67
N PHE A 40 -16.83 -12.46 -7.73
CA PHE A 40 -15.75 -12.29 -6.77
C PHE A 40 -16.33 -11.88 -5.43
N GLN A 41 -15.56 -12.13 -4.37
CA GLN A 41 -15.97 -11.85 -3.00
C GLN A 41 -15.40 -10.52 -2.55
N ILE A 42 -16.13 -9.80 -1.70
CA ILE A 42 -15.62 -8.65 -0.97
C ILE A 42 -15.29 -9.09 0.45
N ALA A 43 -14.06 -8.85 0.88
CA ALA A 43 -13.65 -9.13 2.26
C ALA A 43 -14.46 -8.28 3.24
N THR A 44 -14.96 -8.93 4.29
CA THR A 44 -15.71 -8.29 5.38
C THR A 44 -14.81 -7.52 6.34
N THR A 45 -13.52 -7.86 6.38
CA THR A 45 -12.51 -7.24 7.24
C THR A 45 -11.31 -6.72 6.43
N ASN A 46 -10.70 -5.64 6.93
CA ASN A 46 -9.45 -5.09 6.38
C ASN A 46 -8.20 -5.87 6.86
N ALA A 47 -8.31 -6.74 7.87
CA ALA A 47 -7.15 -7.36 8.53
C ALA A 47 -6.22 -8.11 7.55
N MET A 48 -6.78 -8.84 6.59
CA MET A 48 -6.00 -9.63 5.62
C MET A 48 -5.56 -8.82 4.40
N LEU A 49 -6.46 -8.06 3.78
CA LEU A 49 -6.21 -7.41 2.49
C LEU A 49 -5.78 -5.96 2.59
N LYS A 50 -6.10 -5.28 3.70
CA LYS A 50 -5.67 -3.89 3.95
C LYS A 50 -5.02 -3.80 5.32
N PRO A 51 -3.98 -4.62 5.59
CA PRO A 51 -3.49 -4.78 6.93
C PRO A 51 -2.95 -3.48 7.49
N THR A 52 -2.43 -2.55 6.68
CA THR A 52 -1.91 -1.26 7.16
C THR A 52 -2.97 -0.21 7.54
N SER A 53 -4.23 -0.51 7.25
CA SER A 53 -5.41 0.29 7.62
C SER A 53 -6.31 -0.46 8.60
N PHE A 54 -5.82 -1.56 9.17
CA PHE A 54 -6.49 -2.31 10.21
C PHE A 54 -5.92 -1.92 11.57
N ASP A 55 -6.80 -1.65 12.52
CA ASP A 55 -6.46 -1.27 13.89
C ASP A 55 -6.06 -2.53 14.66
N CYS A 56 -4.83 -2.56 15.13
CA CYS A 56 -4.26 -3.71 15.82
C CYS A 56 -3.40 -3.19 16.95
N LEU A 57 -3.96 -3.17 18.16
CA LEU A 57 -3.30 -2.63 19.35
C LEU A 57 -1.92 -3.26 19.59
N LYS A 58 -1.81 -4.58 19.41
CA LYS A 58 -0.51 -5.27 19.56
C LYS A 58 0.51 -4.78 18.54
N TYR A 59 0.13 -4.59 17.29
CA TYR A 59 1.02 -4.03 16.26
C TYR A 59 1.47 -2.61 16.61
N GLU A 60 0.56 -1.77 17.11
CA GLU A 60 0.83 -0.38 17.45
C GLU A 60 1.87 -0.26 18.55
N LEU A 61 1.72 -1.03 19.63
CA LEU A 61 2.68 -1.09 20.74
C LEU A 61 4.06 -1.57 20.28
N GLU A 62 4.12 -2.64 19.47
CA GLU A 62 5.40 -3.13 18.93
C GLU A 62 6.04 -2.11 17.98
N THR A 63 5.26 -1.46 17.12
CA THR A 63 5.73 -0.42 16.20
C THR A 63 6.30 0.78 16.94
N GLU A 64 5.62 1.26 17.98
CA GLU A 64 6.05 2.41 18.75
C GLU A 64 7.38 2.13 19.44
N LYS A 65 7.47 0.98 20.11
CA LYS A 65 8.69 0.55 20.79
C LYS A 65 9.86 0.34 19.82
N GLU A 66 9.67 -0.43 18.76
CA GLU A 66 10.76 -0.76 17.84
C GLU A 66 11.24 0.45 17.00
N ASN A 67 10.34 1.38 16.68
CA ASN A 67 10.68 2.53 15.84
C ASN A 67 11.02 3.80 16.63
N GLU A 68 11.00 3.78 17.97
CA GLU A 68 11.25 4.94 18.82
C GLU A 68 12.56 5.67 18.45
N MET A 69 13.68 4.95 18.42
CA MET A 69 14.99 5.53 18.07
C MET A 69 15.05 6.00 16.61
N LEU A 70 14.45 5.26 15.68
CA LEU A 70 14.38 5.65 14.27
C LEU A 70 13.65 6.98 14.10
N VAL A 71 12.47 7.09 14.71
CA VAL A 71 11.63 8.28 14.64
C VAL A 71 12.35 9.48 15.28
N ARG A 72 12.96 9.29 16.46
CA ARG A 72 13.76 10.34 17.11
C ARG A 72 14.92 10.81 16.23
N ASN A 73 15.70 9.89 15.68
CA ASN A 73 16.86 10.22 14.85
C ASN A 73 16.47 10.94 13.56
N ILE A 74 15.39 10.51 12.89
CA ILE A 74 14.89 11.18 11.69
C ILE A 74 14.35 12.56 12.02
N ASN A 75 13.53 12.69 13.07
CA ASN A 75 13.01 14.00 13.48
C ASN A 75 14.14 14.97 13.84
N LYS A 76 15.22 14.49 14.48
CA LYS A 76 16.39 15.32 14.76
C LYS A 76 17.18 15.68 13.49
N LYS A 77 17.44 14.71 12.62
CA LYS A 77 18.23 14.91 11.38
C LYS A 77 17.55 15.88 10.40
N TYR A 78 16.22 15.81 10.28
CA TYR A 78 15.45 16.58 9.30
C TYR A 78 14.66 17.74 9.92
N ALA A 79 15.00 18.19 11.13
CA ALA A 79 14.24 19.22 11.86
C ALA A 79 13.99 20.49 11.02
N ASN A 80 15.06 21.10 10.47
CA ASN A 80 14.96 22.31 9.65
C ASN A 80 14.17 22.07 8.36
N PHE A 81 14.30 20.88 7.76
CA PHE A 81 13.53 20.49 6.58
C PHE A 81 12.04 20.36 6.92
N PHE A 82 11.70 19.83 8.09
CA PHE A 82 10.31 19.72 8.54
C PHE A 82 9.69 21.06 8.89
N GLU A 83 10.46 21.99 9.44
CA GLU A 83 10.02 23.38 9.65
C GLU A 83 9.73 24.08 8.31
N PHE A 84 10.61 23.92 7.32
CA PHE A 84 10.33 24.38 5.96
C PHE A 84 9.04 23.77 5.41
N LEU A 85 8.86 22.46 5.52
CA LEU A 85 7.66 21.79 5.03
C LEU A 85 6.41 22.33 5.75
N ALA A 86 6.45 22.59 7.05
CA ALA A 86 5.35 23.19 7.78
C ALA A 86 4.96 24.55 7.20
N ASN A 87 5.95 25.40 6.91
CA ASN A 87 5.74 26.74 6.35
C ASN A 87 5.12 26.71 4.94
N VAL A 88 5.64 25.87 4.04
CA VAL A 88 5.17 25.84 2.64
C VAL A 88 3.85 25.07 2.45
N THR A 89 3.51 24.17 3.37
CA THR A 89 2.27 23.37 3.30
C THR A 89 1.14 23.93 4.17
N GLY A 90 1.45 24.84 5.11
CA GLY A 90 0.48 25.37 6.07
C GLY A 90 0.13 24.39 7.20
N PHE A 91 0.80 23.23 7.32
CA PHE A 91 0.61 22.34 8.46
C PHE A 91 1.21 22.93 9.73
N LYS A 92 0.45 22.93 10.85
CA LYS A 92 0.93 23.42 12.16
C LYS A 92 2.23 22.76 12.62
N LYS A 93 2.44 21.49 12.27
CA LYS A 93 3.64 20.71 12.58
C LYS A 93 3.83 19.62 11.56
N VAL A 94 5.06 19.45 11.12
CA VAL A 94 5.49 18.32 10.30
C VAL A 94 6.49 17.51 11.12
N ASP A 95 6.20 16.22 11.27
CA ASP A 95 7.11 15.22 11.81
C ASP A 95 7.41 14.17 10.72
N PHE A 96 8.22 13.17 11.06
CA PHE A 96 8.56 12.10 10.12
C PHE A 96 7.33 11.45 9.44
N LYS A 97 6.28 11.15 10.21
CA LYS A 97 5.06 10.54 9.69
C LYS A 97 4.32 11.49 8.74
N LYS A 98 4.20 12.77 9.10
CA LYS A 98 3.56 13.79 8.27
C LYS A 98 4.35 14.05 7.00
N ALA A 99 5.67 14.22 7.07
CA ALA A 99 6.54 14.39 5.92
C ALA A 99 6.40 13.22 4.92
N ALA A 100 6.46 11.98 5.41
CA ALA A 100 6.24 10.79 4.58
C ALA A 100 4.82 10.72 3.94
N SER A 101 3.83 11.40 4.52
CA SER A 101 2.48 11.47 3.95
C SER A 101 2.38 12.45 2.78
N LEU A 102 3.25 13.47 2.73
CA LEU A 102 3.28 14.47 1.64
C LEU A 102 3.65 13.87 0.29
N TYR A 103 4.28 12.69 0.25
CA TYR A 103 4.58 11.97 -0.99
C TYR A 103 3.33 11.68 -1.85
N ASN A 104 2.11 11.82 -1.30
CA ASN A 104 0.89 11.73 -2.11
C ASN A 104 0.86 12.75 -3.28
N ILE A 105 1.59 13.86 -3.17
CA ILE A 105 1.75 14.85 -4.24
C ILE A 105 2.39 14.26 -5.51
N GLN A 106 3.15 13.16 -5.38
CA GLN A 106 3.72 12.45 -6.53
C GLN A 106 2.66 12.07 -7.56
N ARG A 107 1.42 11.79 -7.13
CA ARG A 107 0.34 11.47 -8.08
C ARG A 107 0.00 12.64 -9.00
N GLU A 108 0.09 13.86 -8.51
CA GLU A 108 -0.14 15.05 -9.32
C GLU A 108 0.98 15.22 -10.34
N ILE A 109 2.23 14.99 -9.91
CA ILE A 109 3.41 14.98 -10.79
C ILE A 109 3.25 13.92 -11.89
N ASP A 110 2.88 12.69 -11.54
CA ASP A 110 2.69 11.58 -12.48
C ASP A 110 1.60 11.87 -13.54
N HIS A 111 0.70 12.82 -13.26
CA HIS A 111 -0.36 13.26 -14.16
C HIS A 111 -0.09 14.64 -14.78
N ASN A 112 1.17 15.09 -14.78
CA ASN A 112 1.61 16.37 -15.37
C ASN A 112 0.88 17.61 -14.84
N MET A 113 0.41 17.57 -13.59
CA MET A 113 -0.21 18.73 -12.95
C MET A 113 0.87 19.72 -12.49
N THR A 114 0.60 21.01 -12.65
CA THR A 114 1.51 22.08 -12.21
C THR A 114 1.79 21.97 -10.72
N GLN A 115 3.06 22.08 -10.35
CA GLN A 115 3.52 21.98 -8.97
C GLN A 115 3.98 23.32 -8.42
N PRO A 116 3.80 23.57 -7.11
CA PRO A 116 4.44 24.68 -6.43
C PRO A 116 5.98 24.60 -6.51
N ALA A 117 6.64 25.76 -6.55
CA ALA A 117 8.10 25.84 -6.69
C ALA A 117 8.88 25.09 -5.59
N TRP A 118 8.33 25.00 -4.36
CA TRP A 118 8.97 24.32 -3.24
C TRP A 118 9.20 22.82 -3.49
N VAL A 119 8.40 22.18 -4.35
CA VAL A 119 8.45 20.73 -4.63
C VAL A 119 9.79 20.33 -5.25
N TYR A 120 10.37 21.18 -6.08
CA TYR A 120 11.63 20.93 -6.80
C TYR A 120 12.82 21.71 -6.24
N GLN A 121 12.64 22.41 -5.12
CA GLN A 121 13.74 23.10 -4.44
C GLN A 121 14.83 22.09 -4.04
N THR A 122 16.09 22.41 -4.32
CA THR A 122 17.26 21.59 -4.00
C THR A 122 17.83 21.92 -2.64
N TRP A 123 18.42 20.91 -1.98
CA TRP A 123 18.95 21.04 -0.63
C TRP A 123 20.41 20.60 -0.56
N SER A 124 21.33 21.55 -0.41
CA SER A 124 22.77 21.27 -0.38
C SER A 124 23.20 20.38 0.78
N GLN A 125 22.50 20.45 1.93
CA GLN A 125 22.76 19.57 3.08
C GLN A 125 22.32 18.11 2.86
N PHE A 126 21.62 17.81 1.76
CA PHE A 126 21.12 16.49 1.39
C PHE A 126 21.60 16.13 -0.02
N ASP A 127 22.89 16.32 -0.29
CA ASP A 127 23.52 15.94 -1.56
C ASP A 127 22.86 16.59 -2.80
N ASN A 128 22.33 17.81 -2.64
CA ASN A 128 21.55 18.53 -3.64
C ASN A 128 20.27 17.81 -4.11
N GLU A 129 19.71 16.90 -3.30
CA GLU A 129 18.40 16.29 -3.55
C GLU A 129 17.29 17.35 -3.59
N THR A 130 16.27 17.11 -4.42
CA THR A 130 15.07 17.94 -4.44
C THR A 130 14.18 17.64 -3.24
N THR A 131 13.29 18.58 -2.87
CA THR A 131 12.31 18.36 -1.79
C THR A 131 11.51 17.08 -2.00
N ILE A 132 11.05 16.80 -3.23
CA ILE A 132 10.27 15.60 -3.53
C ILE A 132 11.10 14.31 -3.39
N ASP A 133 12.39 14.32 -3.74
CA ASP A 133 13.27 13.17 -3.58
C ASP A 133 13.50 12.83 -2.09
N ILE A 134 13.71 13.87 -1.27
CA ILE A 134 13.84 13.71 0.19
C ILE A 134 12.54 13.13 0.76
N ILE A 135 11.38 13.69 0.39
CA ILE A 135 10.06 13.19 0.82
C ILE A 135 9.85 11.74 0.38
N LYS A 136 10.25 11.37 -0.83
CA LYS A 136 10.19 10.00 -1.37
C LYS A 136 11.03 9.04 -0.54
N ASN A 137 12.25 9.43 -0.18
CA ASN A 137 13.12 8.61 0.67
C ASN A 137 12.54 8.46 2.09
N LEU A 138 12.04 9.55 2.69
CA LEU A 138 11.34 9.49 3.99
C LEU A 138 10.11 8.56 3.92
N LYS A 139 9.33 8.63 2.85
CA LYS A 139 8.21 7.73 2.61
C LYS A 139 8.66 6.28 2.52
N ARG A 140 9.75 5.99 1.81
CA ARG A 140 10.33 4.65 1.71
C ARG A 140 10.73 4.11 3.09
N ILE A 141 11.48 4.89 3.87
CA ILE A 141 11.91 4.51 5.22
C ILE A 141 10.68 4.27 6.11
N TYR A 142 9.71 5.19 6.10
CA TYR A 142 8.48 5.06 6.88
C TYR A 142 7.64 3.84 6.47
N ARG A 143 7.68 3.45 5.20
CA ARG A 143 6.97 2.26 4.73
C ARG A 143 7.67 0.99 5.19
N ILE A 144 8.99 0.92 5.07
CA ILE A 144 9.80 -0.23 5.51
C ILE A 144 9.69 -0.44 7.02
N SER A 145 9.68 0.64 7.82
CA SER A 145 9.59 0.56 9.29
C SER A 145 8.28 -0.06 9.81
N LYS A 146 7.28 -0.23 8.93
CA LYS A 146 6.04 -0.94 9.26
C LYS A 146 6.15 -2.46 9.21
N PHE A 147 7.22 -3.00 8.61
CA PHE A 147 7.36 -4.43 8.34
C PHE A 147 8.76 -5.00 8.63
N ASN A 148 9.72 -4.17 9.07
CA ASN A 148 11.12 -4.52 9.26
C ASN A 148 11.43 -5.39 10.50
N SER A 149 10.45 -6.07 11.07
CA SER A 149 10.66 -7.12 12.08
C SER A 149 9.72 -8.29 11.81
N SER A 150 10.11 -9.50 12.22
CA SER A 150 9.28 -10.69 12.04
C SER A 150 7.95 -10.56 12.79
N GLN A 151 7.96 -9.94 13.97
CA GLN A 151 6.76 -9.64 14.76
C GLN A 151 5.81 -8.71 14.00
N LYS A 152 6.29 -7.56 13.49
CA LYS A 152 5.47 -6.63 12.70
C LYS A 152 4.97 -7.25 11.40
N ALA A 153 5.83 -7.99 10.70
CA ALA A 153 5.47 -8.70 9.49
C ALA A 153 4.36 -9.74 9.75
N ARG A 154 4.44 -10.51 10.84
CA ARG A 154 3.37 -11.44 11.25
C ARG A 154 2.07 -10.73 11.59
N LEU A 155 2.13 -9.61 12.31
CA LEU A 155 0.93 -8.87 12.73
C LEU A 155 0.21 -8.14 11.58
N ARG A 156 0.90 -7.82 10.47
CA ARG A 156 0.29 -7.22 9.28
C ARG A 156 0.03 -8.24 8.16
N GLY A 157 1.04 -9.01 7.78
CA GLY A 157 0.97 -9.93 6.64
C GLY A 157 0.60 -11.37 6.99
N GLY A 158 0.60 -11.74 8.27
CA GLY A 158 0.49 -13.13 8.70
C GLY A 158 -0.81 -13.80 8.26
N LEU A 159 -1.95 -13.10 8.29
CA LEU A 159 -3.23 -13.67 7.84
C LEU A 159 -3.23 -14.03 6.35
N LEU A 160 -2.65 -13.17 5.51
CA LEU A 160 -2.56 -13.44 4.07
C LEU A 160 -1.55 -14.57 3.79
N MET A 161 -0.42 -14.56 4.49
CA MET A 161 0.59 -15.61 4.35
C MET A 161 0.05 -16.98 4.78
N GLU A 162 -0.70 -17.03 5.88
CA GLU A 162 -1.36 -18.24 6.36
C GLU A 162 -2.35 -18.77 5.31
N ASP A 163 -3.17 -17.90 4.72
CA ASP A 163 -4.09 -18.30 3.64
C ASP A 163 -3.35 -18.95 2.45
N TRP A 164 -2.21 -18.38 2.05
CA TRP A 164 -1.42 -18.90 0.94
C TRP A 164 -0.73 -20.22 1.28
N ILE A 165 -0.05 -20.29 2.42
CA ILE A 165 0.69 -21.50 2.85
C ILE A 165 -0.29 -22.65 3.11
N SER A 166 -1.38 -22.42 3.85
CA SER A 166 -2.36 -23.46 4.13
C SER A 166 -3.01 -23.97 2.85
N ARG A 167 -3.28 -23.09 1.87
CA ARG A 167 -3.76 -23.53 0.56
C ARG A 167 -2.73 -24.36 -0.20
N ALA A 168 -1.47 -23.92 -0.26
CA ALA A 168 -0.41 -24.66 -0.95
C ALA A 168 -0.18 -26.04 -0.32
N LYS A 169 -0.17 -26.10 1.01
CA LYS A 169 -0.05 -27.36 1.77
C LYS A 169 -1.19 -28.31 1.46
N ASN A 170 -2.44 -27.84 1.48
CA ASN A 170 -3.59 -28.68 1.16
C ASN A 170 -3.51 -29.24 -0.27
N VAL A 171 -3.11 -28.42 -1.25
CA VAL A 171 -2.89 -28.89 -2.62
C VAL A 171 -1.80 -29.98 -2.68
N SER A 172 -0.67 -29.79 -1.99
CA SER A 172 0.41 -30.80 -1.97
C SER A 172 0.01 -32.13 -1.33
N LEU A 173 -0.99 -32.11 -0.45
CA LEU A 173 -1.53 -33.29 0.21
C LEU A 173 -2.69 -33.94 -0.55
N GLY A 174 -3.04 -33.43 -1.74
CA GLY A 174 -4.20 -33.89 -2.51
C GLY A 174 -5.55 -33.53 -1.87
N LEU A 175 -5.56 -32.63 -0.88
CA LEU A 175 -6.79 -32.17 -0.24
C LEU A 175 -7.51 -31.15 -1.13
N PRO A 176 -8.86 -31.18 -1.16
CA PRO A 176 -9.62 -30.24 -1.96
C PRO A 176 -9.44 -28.80 -1.43
N VAL A 177 -9.26 -27.86 -2.36
CA VAL A 177 -9.24 -26.41 -2.06
C VAL A 177 -10.23 -25.67 -2.95
N THR A 178 -10.83 -24.61 -2.40
CA THR A 178 -11.74 -23.73 -3.14
C THR A 178 -11.22 -22.29 -3.09
N PRO A 179 -11.03 -21.62 -4.24
CA PRO A 179 -11.14 -22.14 -5.62
C PRO A 179 -10.07 -23.20 -5.91
N ARG A 180 -10.32 -24.13 -6.85
CA ARG A 180 -9.43 -25.27 -7.13
C ARG A 180 -8.10 -24.85 -7.76
N LYS A 181 -8.14 -24.00 -8.79
CA LYS A 181 -6.93 -23.61 -9.55
C LYS A 181 -6.31 -22.34 -8.99
N ILE A 182 -6.99 -21.20 -9.13
CA ILE A 182 -6.41 -19.88 -8.85
C ILE A 182 -7.26 -19.13 -7.82
N LYS A 183 -6.60 -18.60 -6.76
CA LYS A 183 -7.18 -17.67 -5.80
C LYS A 183 -6.47 -16.32 -5.91
N LEU A 184 -7.15 -15.34 -6.50
CA LEU A 184 -6.65 -13.96 -6.63
C LEU A 184 -7.10 -13.10 -5.44
N HIS A 185 -6.21 -12.22 -4.99
CA HIS A 185 -6.44 -11.25 -3.92
C HIS A 185 -6.23 -9.83 -4.47
N SER A 186 -7.25 -8.98 -4.40
CA SER A 186 -7.16 -7.55 -4.74
C SER A 186 -7.14 -6.72 -3.45
N ALA A 187 -6.08 -5.96 -3.20
CA ALA A 187 -5.73 -5.42 -1.88
C ALA A 187 -5.51 -3.90 -1.86
#